data_AF-A0A095XGW8-F1
#
_entry.id   AF-A0A095XGW8-F1
#
_cell.length_a   1.000
_cell.length_b   1.000
_cell.length_c   1.000
_cell.angle_alpha   90.00
_cell.angle_beta   90.00
_cell.angle_gamma   90.00
#
_symmetry.space_group_name_H-M   'P 1'
#
loop_
_entity.id
_entity.type
_entity.pdbx_description
1 polymer ?
#
loop_
_entity_poly.entity_id
_entity_poly.type
_entity_poly.pdbx_seq_one_letter_code
_entity_poly.pdbx_strand_id
1 'polypeptide(L)' 'MIMDKKSFEDNLANLTEMSEKIRAGNLSLEEGLKCYKDGMQSYKACMNMLEETKLEIEKVIEGDDNDE' A
#
# COMPACT_ATOMS: atom_id res chain seq x y z
N MET A 1 -1.45 14.72 18.40
CA MET A 1 -0.34 14.10 17.64
C MET A 1 -0.88 13.77 16.27
N ILE A 2 -0.41 14.44 15.22
CA ILE A 2 -0.78 14.12 13.85
C ILE A 2 0.00 12.84 13.53
N MET A 3 -0.69 11.71 13.43
CA MET A 3 -0.07 10.50 12.89
C MET A 3 0.15 10.77 11.41
N ASP A 4 1.40 10.99 11.01
CA ASP A 4 1.75 11.13 9.60
C ASP A 4 1.25 9.89 8.86
N LYS A 5 0.34 10.12 7.92
CA LYS A 5 -0.14 9.10 6.99
C LYS A 5 1.09 8.66 6.21
N LYS A 6 1.55 7.42 6.39
CA LYS A 6 2.68 6.85 5.63
C LYS A 6 2.46 7.06 4.13
N SER A 7 3.49 7.47 3.41
CA SER A 7 3.41 7.65 1.96
C SER A 7 3.25 6.31 1.22
N PHE A 8 3.00 6.36 -0.09
CA PHE A 8 2.98 5.14 -0.90
C PHE A 8 4.33 4.41 -0.82
N GLU A 9 5.42 5.15 -0.88
CA GLU A 9 6.81 4.69 -0.83
C GLU A 9 7.12 4.06 0.53
N ASP A 10 6.64 4.65 1.63
CA ASP A 10 6.80 4.11 2.98
C ASP A 10 6.07 2.77 3.13
N ASN A 11 4.83 2.68 2.62
CA ASN A 11 4.05 1.44 2.65
C ASN A 11 4.68 0.36 1.76
N LEU A 12 5.19 0.74 0.58
CA LEU A 12 5.87 -0.17 -0.34
C LEU A 12 7.20 -0.69 0.24
N ALA A 13 7.98 0.18 0.88
CA ALA A 13 9.21 -0.20 1.57
C ALA A 13 8.92 -1.19 2.70
N ASN A 14 7.91 -0.90 3.53
CA ASN A 14 7.50 -1.80 4.61
C ASN A 14 7.01 -3.15 4.08
N LEU A 15 6.19 -3.15 3.01
CA LEU A 15 5.72 -4.39 2.37
C LEU A 15 6.88 -5.23 1.85
N THR A 16 7.87 -4.59 1.22
CA THR A 16 9.08 -5.25 0.71
C THR A 16 9.88 -5.88 1.85
N GLU A 17 10.13 -5.11 2.92
CA GLU A 17 10.85 -5.59 4.10
C GLU A 17 10.14 -6.78 4.77
N MET A 18 8.82 -6.72 4.93
CA MET A 18 8.05 -7.84 5.48
C MET A 18 8.13 -9.07 4.56
N SER A 19 8.08 -8.88 3.25
CA SER A 19 8.19 -9.98 2.27
C SER A 19 9.57 -10.65 2.33
N GLU A 20 10.64 -9.87 2.49
CA GLU A 20 12.00 -10.39 2.68
C GLU A 20 12.14 -11.17 3.98
N LYS A 21 11.62 -10.64 5.09
CA LYS A 21 11.61 -11.31 6.40
C LYS A 21 10.88 -12.65 6.35
N ILE A 22 9.72 -12.71 5.69
CA ILE A 22 8.97 -13.96 5.50
C ILE A 22 9.78 -14.94 4.63
N ARG A 23 10.38 -14.47 3.53
CA ARG A 23 11.20 -15.31 2.64
C ARG A 23 12.47 -15.84 3.29
N ALA A 24 13.07 -15.08 4.21
CA ALA A 24 14.26 -15.50 4.95
C ALA A 24 14.00 -16.73 5.82
N GLY A 25 12.74 -17.00 6.20
CA GLY A 25 12.34 -18.22 6.90
C GLY A 25 12.89 -18.35 8.33
N ASN A 26 13.44 -17.27 8.90
CA ASN A 26 14.01 -17.26 10.26
C ASN A 26 13.04 -16.80 11.35
N LEU A 27 11.74 -16.68 11.02
CA LEU A 27 10.71 -16.19 11.92
C LEU A 27 10.04 -17.36 12.65
N SER A 28 9.73 -17.16 13.93
CA SER A 28 8.77 -18.03 14.61
C SER A 28 7.38 -17.89 13.99
N LEU A 29 6.48 -18.83 14.27
CA LEU A 29 5.10 -18.80 13.78
C LEU A 29 4.39 -17.48 14.15
N GLU A 30 4.62 -16.99 15.37
CA GLU A 30 3.97 -15.79 15.88
C GLU A 30 4.53 -14.52 15.22
N GLU A 31 5.85 -14.47 15.00
CA GLU A 31 6.51 -13.39 14.26
C GLU A 31 6.12 -13.38 12.79
N GLY A 32 6.05 -14.55 12.16
CA GLY A 32 5.57 -14.70 10.78
C GLY A 32 4.14 -14.19 10.63
N LEU A 33 3.26 -14.49 11.60
CA LEU A 33 1.88 -13.99 11.60
C LEU A 33 1.81 -12.46 11.74
N LYS A 34 2.64 -11.86 12.62
CA LYS A 34 2.74 -10.39 12.75
C LYS A 34 3.26 -9.76 11.46
N CYS A 35 4.36 -10.28 10.94
CA CYS A 35 5.00 -9.81 9.71
C CYS A 35 4.03 -9.87 8.51
N TYR A 36 3.26 -10.94 8.40
CA TYR A 36 2.22 -11.08 7.38
C TYR A 36 1.10 -10.03 7.54
N LYS A 37 0.59 -9.83 8.76
CA LYS A 37 -0.46 -8.82 9.02
C LYS A 37 0.02 -7.42 8.69
N ASP A 38 1.23 -7.06 9.10
CA ASP A 38 1.80 -5.73 8.87
C ASP A 38 2.06 -5.49 7.39
N GLY A 39 2.56 -6.51 6.68
CA GLY A 39 2.68 -6.48 5.23
C GLY A 39 1.32 -6.30 4.55
N MET A 40 0.31 -7.04 4.99
CA MET A 40 -1.04 -6.98 4.42
C MET A 40 -1.72 -5.62 4.63
N GLN A 41 -1.49 -4.97 5.77
CA GLN A 41 -1.94 -3.61 6.02
C GLN A 41 -1.28 -2.61 5.06
N SER A 42 0.02 -2.75 4.86
CA SER A 42 0.79 -1.89 3.95
C SER A 42 0.36 -2.08 2.50
N TYR A 43 0.14 -3.33 2.08
CA TYR A 43 -0.43 -3.67 0.76
C TYR A 43 -1.79 -3.00 0.55
N LYS A 44 -2.69 -3.10 1.53
CA LYS A 44 -4.01 -2.48 1.43
C LYS A 44 -3.91 -0.96 1.33
N ALA A 45 -3.00 -0.33 2.06
CA ALA A 45 -2.75 1.10 1.97
C ALA A 45 -2.26 1.50 0.56
N CYS A 46 -1.29 0.77 0.00
CA CYS A 46 -0.83 0.99 -1.37
C CYS A 46 -1.96 0.87 -2.39
N MET A 47 -2.78 -0.19 -2.29
CA MET A 47 -3.90 -0.40 -3.22
C MET A 47 -4.93 0.73 -3.16
N ASN A 48 -5.29 1.17 -1.96
CA ASN A 48 -6.22 2.28 -1.79
C ASN A 48 -5.68 3.57 -2.43
N MET A 49 -4.40 3.89 -2.24
CA MET A 49 -3.79 5.09 -2.84
C MET A 49 -3.79 5.01 -4.38
N LEU A 50 -3.52 3.83 -4.94
CA LEU A 50 -3.56 3.61 -6.39
C LEU A 50 -5.00 3.73 -6.94
N GLU A 51 -5.98 3.21 -6.21
CA GLU A 51 -7.39 3.33 -6.57
C GLU A 51 -7.86 4.79 -6.53
N GLU A 52 -7.53 5.53 -5.47
CA GLU A 52 -7.82 6.96 -5.35
C GLU A 52 -7.19 7.74 -6.52
N THR A 53 -5.92 7.48 -6.82
CA THR A 53 -5.20 8.13 -7.93
C THR A 53 -5.83 7.79 -9.28
N LYS A 54 -6.23 6.53 -9.49
CA LYS A 54 -6.90 6.09 -10.72
C LYS A 54 -8.23 6.80 -10.92
N LEU A 55 -9.03 6.92 -9.86
CA LEU A 55 -10.32 7.63 -9.90
C LEU A 55 -10.14 9.12 -10.19
N GLU A 56 -9.08 9.75 -9.67
CA GLU A 56 -8.74 11.13 -9.99
C GLU A 56 -8.38 11.30 -11.47
N ILE A 57 -7.55 10.39 -12.01
CA ILE A 57 -7.18 10.39 -13.43
C ILE A 57 -8.41 10.18 -14.32
N GLU A 58 -9.28 9.22 -13.99
CA GLU A 58 -10.51 8.94 -14.75
C GLU A 58 -11.41 10.16 -14.81
N LYS A 59 -11.61 10.87 -13.69
CA LYS A 59 -12.39 12.12 -13.67
C LYS A 59 -11.83 13.22 -14.55
N VAL A 60 -10.49 13.34 -14.62
CA VAL A 60 -9.84 14.34 -15.48
C VAL A 60 -10.04 13.98 -16.96
N ILE A 61 -9.97 12.70 -17.30
CA ILE A 61 -10.17 12.23 -18.69
C ILE A 61 -11.66 12.36 -19.09
N GLU A 62 -12.60 11.95 -18.24
CA GLU A 62 -14.05 12.04 -18.52
C GLU A 62 -14.57 13.49 -18.55
N GLY A 63 -13.90 14.40 -17.82
CA GLY A 63 -14.20 15.83 -17.83
C GLY A 63 -13.77 16.55 -19.12
N ASP A 64 -12.82 15.99 -19.87
CA ASP A 64 -12.29 16.55 -21.12
C ASP A 64 -13.14 16.18 -22.35
N ASP A 65 -14.04 15.19 -22.22
CA ASP A 65 -14.91 14.67 -23.30
C ASP A 65 -16.31 15.34 -23.36
N ASN A 66 -16.60 16.33 -22.48
CA ASN A 66 -17.90 17.03 -22.44
C ASN A 66 -17.84 18.51 -22.86
N ASP A 67 -16.73 18.95 -23.47
CA ASP A 67 -16.60 20.27 -24.11
C ASP A 67 -16.72 20.13 -25.65
N GLU A 68 -17.86 19.59 -26.12
CA GLU A 68 -18.41 19.81 -27.48
C GLU A 68 -19.93 20.03 -27.45
#